data_AF-W6SJZ8-F1
#
_entry.id   AF-W6SJZ8-F1
#
_cell.length_a   1.000
_cell.length_b   1.000
_cell.length_c   1.000
_cell.angle_alpha   90.00
_cell.angle_beta   90.00
_cell.angle_gamma   90.00
#
_symmetry.space_group_name_H-M   'P 1'
#
loop_
_entity.id
_entity.type
_entity.pdbx_description
1 polymer ?
#
loop_
_entity_poly.entity_id
_entity_poly.type
_entity_poly.pdbx_seq_one_letter_code
_entity_poly.pdbx_strand_id
1 'polypeptide(L)'
;MDITYRTFKTKKDFIDYCTLFEDSGWKHIAGSKSSGNQYFKKISDNCNDDIFSDDLSKAARYKRLSDFWITMTLCYFTIFISIISNNDINIKTIINPKALYYTPGLWEKSGLDFLGSFLFETPFALGRGFVWIVFPICIIIYIYFICKSSRLYKDSINKKY
;
A
#
# COMPACT_ATOMS: atom_id res chain seq x y z
N MET A 1 -15.60 18.35 13.07
CA MET A 1 -15.08 17.13 13.74
C MET A 1 -13.68 16.95 13.21
N ASP A 2 -12.71 16.86 14.09
CA ASP A 2 -11.29 16.81 13.71
C ASP A 2 -10.69 15.45 14.10
N ILE A 3 -9.72 15.02 13.31
CA ILE A 3 -9.06 13.72 13.43
C ILE A 3 -7.57 13.96 13.60
N THR A 4 -7.08 13.76 14.81
CA THR A 4 -5.66 13.83 15.11
C THR A 4 -5.08 12.43 15.22
N TYR A 5 -3.79 12.29 14.90
CA TYR A 5 -3.09 11.02 15.02
C TYR A 5 -1.90 11.13 15.96
N ARG A 6 -2.00 10.48 17.12
CA ARG A 6 -0.90 10.37 18.08
C ARG A 6 -1.03 9.09 18.90
N THR A 7 0.08 8.37 19.02
CA THR A 7 0.22 7.24 19.95
C THR A 7 1.02 7.70 21.17
N PHE A 8 0.66 7.19 22.34
CA PHE A 8 1.26 7.60 23.61
C PHE A 8 1.91 6.40 24.29
N LYS A 9 3.09 6.61 24.88
CA LYS A 9 3.79 5.55 25.63
C LYS A 9 3.16 5.35 27.00
N THR A 10 2.76 6.43 27.68
CA THR A 10 2.14 6.35 29.02
C THR A 10 0.68 6.82 29.00
N LYS A 11 -0.12 6.32 29.95
CA LYS A 11 -1.54 6.72 30.07
C LYS A 11 -1.63 8.20 30.49
N LYS A 12 -0.65 8.68 31.26
CA LYS A 12 -0.53 10.07 31.68
C LYS A 12 -0.38 11.00 30.47
N ASP A 13 0.54 10.71 29.55
CA ASP A 13 0.71 11.54 28.34
C ASP A 13 -0.56 11.63 27.49
N PHE A 14 -1.37 10.56 27.47
CA PHE A 14 -2.66 10.54 26.76
C PHE A 14 -3.71 11.41 27.46
N ILE A 15 -3.80 11.33 28.80
CA ILE A 15 -4.73 12.16 29.58
C ILE A 15 -4.31 13.63 29.45
N ASP A 16 -3.04 13.96 29.66
CA ASP A 16 -2.52 15.32 29.54
C ASP A 16 -2.78 15.90 28.13
N TYR A 17 -2.66 15.06 27.10
CA TYR A 17 -3.02 15.42 25.73
C TYR A 17 -4.52 15.67 25.55
N CYS A 18 -5.40 14.80 26.07
CA CYS A 18 -6.85 15.03 26.00
C CYS A 18 -7.26 16.29 26.76
N THR A 19 -6.70 16.55 27.94
CA THR A 19 -6.97 17.74 28.75
C THR A 19 -6.58 19.02 28.01
N LEU A 20 -5.43 19.04 27.32
CA LEU A 20 -5.03 20.18 26.47
C LEU A 20 -6.09 20.53 25.41
N PHE A 21 -6.72 19.51 24.81
CA PHE A 21 -7.80 19.71 23.83
C PHE A 21 -9.08 20.21 24.50
N GLU A 22 -9.41 19.68 25.68
CA GLU A 22 -10.58 20.12 26.45
C GLU A 22 -10.47 21.57 26.89
N ASP A 23 -9.29 21.99 27.38
CA ASP A 23 -8.99 23.38 27.73
C ASP A 23 -9.07 24.32 26.51
N SER A 24 -8.80 23.78 25.33
CA SER A 24 -8.91 24.49 24.05
C SER A 24 -10.33 24.49 23.46
N GLY A 25 -11.33 23.90 24.14
CA GLY A 25 -12.72 23.87 23.70
C GLY A 25 -13.10 22.67 22.80
N TRP A 26 -12.28 21.62 22.78
CA TRP A 26 -12.51 20.38 22.02
C TRP A 26 -12.78 19.19 22.93
N LYS A 27 -13.82 18.40 22.65
CA LYS A 27 -14.12 17.15 23.36
C LYS A 27 -13.52 15.95 22.64
N HIS A 28 -12.84 15.07 23.36
CA HIS A 28 -12.50 13.75 22.85
C HIS A 28 -13.75 12.87 22.72
N ILE A 29 -13.94 12.23 21.56
CA ILE A 29 -15.09 11.36 21.26
C ILE A 29 -14.66 9.89 21.21
N ALA A 30 -13.54 9.61 20.55
CA ALA A 30 -13.13 8.25 20.27
C ALA A 30 -11.62 8.14 20.07
N GLY A 31 -11.09 6.96 20.40
CA GLY A 31 -9.66 6.65 20.34
C GLY A 31 -9.11 6.25 21.70
N SER A 32 -7.96 5.59 21.70
CA SER A 32 -7.28 5.10 22.89
C SER A 32 -5.80 5.42 22.80
N LYS A 33 -5.09 5.29 23.92
CA LYS A 33 -3.63 5.49 24.01
C LYS A 33 -2.84 4.83 22.86
N SER A 34 -3.29 3.68 22.39
CA SER A 34 -2.63 2.85 21.37
C SER A 34 -3.33 2.81 20.00
N SER A 35 -4.55 3.33 19.86
CA SER A 35 -5.29 3.32 18.57
C SER A 35 -4.65 4.22 17.52
N GLY A 36 -3.87 5.21 17.97
CA GLY A 36 -3.25 6.23 17.13
C GLY A 36 -4.25 7.27 16.64
N ASN A 37 -5.36 6.86 16.00
CA ASN A 37 -6.44 7.77 15.61
C ASN A 37 -7.20 8.24 16.86
N GLN A 38 -7.30 9.57 17.03
CA GLN A 38 -8.07 10.24 18.06
C GLN A 38 -9.07 11.19 17.39
N TYR A 39 -10.30 11.17 17.87
CA TYR A 39 -11.41 11.94 17.30
C TYR A 39 -11.85 13.00 18.29
N PHE A 40 -11.90 14.25 17.82
CA PHE A 40 -12.31 15.39 18.64
C PHE A 40 -13.46 16.16 17.99
N LYS A 41 -14.32 16.76 18.82
CA LYS A 41 -15.41 17.64 18.37
C LYS A 41 -15.38 18.96 19.13
N LYS A 42 -15.45 20.04 18.37
CA LYS A 42 -15.56 21.41 18.88
C LYS A 42 -16.83 21.55 19.72
N ILE A 43 -16.71 22.11 20.92
CA ILE A 43 -17.83 22.32 21.87
C ILE A 43 -18.32 23.78 21.84
N SER A 44 -17.50 24.72 21.39
CA SER A 44 -17.83 26.16 21.36
C SER A 44 -17.42 26.84 20.06
N ASP A 45 -18.18 27.82 19.58
CA ASP A 45 -17.87 28.57 18.35
C ASP A 45 -16.65 29.50 18.49
N ASN A 46 -16.27 29.83 19.73
CA ASN A 46 -15.16 30.73 20.06
C ASN A 46 -13.80 30.02 20.23
N CYS A 47 -13.74 28.76 19.80
CA CYS A 47 -12.55 27.93 19.94
C CYS A 47 -11.59 28.18 18.76
N ASN A 48 -10.31 28.35 19.12
CA ASN A 48 -9.23 28.72 18.23
C ASN A 48 -8.95 27.58 17.24
N ASP A 49 -9.30 27.77 15.96
CA ASP A 49 -9.19 26.76 14.91
C ASP A 49 -7.73 26.41 14.55
N ASP A 50 -6.77 27.22 15.00
CA ASP A 50 -5.34 27.10 14.67
C ASP A 50 -4.53 26.17 15.59
N ILE A 51 -5.10 25.67 16.70
CA ILE A 51 -4.31 24.96 17.72
C ILE A 51 -3.73 23.64 17.19
N PHE A 52 -4.28 23.06 16.11
CA PHE A 52 -3.74 21.84 15.49
C PHE A 52 -3.79 21.92 13.97
N SER A 53 -2.91 22.76 13.40
CA SER A 53 -2.83 22.94 11.96
C SER A 53 -2.82 21.61 11.19
N ASP A 54 -3.74 21.52 10.25
CA ASP A 54 -3.90 20.44 9.27
C ASP A 54 -2.56 19.92 8.74
N ASP A 55 -1.56 20.78 8.62
CA ASP A 55 -0.27 20.50 8.02
C ASP A 55 0.60 19.47 8.77
N LEU A 56 0.67 19.50 10.11
CA LEU A 56 1.44 18.49 10.87
C LEU A 56 0.75 17.13 10.87
N SER A 57 -0.56 17.10 11.06
CA SER A 57 -1.37 15.88 10.99
C SER A 57 -1.31 15.26 9.59
N LYS A 58 -1.33 16.10 8.55
CA LYS A 58 -1.18 15.73 7.15
C LYS A 58 0.23 15.23 6.82
N ALA A 59 1.28 15.87 7.35
CA ALA A 59 2.65 15.37 7.23
C ALA A 59 2.78 13.97 7.86
N ALA A 60 2.33 13.80 9.10
CA ALA A 60 2.37 12.50 9.79
C ALA A 60 1.56 11.41 9.04
N ARG A 61 0.47 11.79 8.36
CA ARG A 61 -0.28 10.88 7.47
C ARG A 61 0.54 10.47 6.25
N TYR A 62 1.20 11.40 5.55
CA TYR A 62 2.03 11.07 4.39
C TYR A 62 3.24 10.21 4.74
N LYS A 63 3.86 10.45 5.90
CA LYS A 63 4.96 9.62 6.41
C LYS A 63 4.53 8.16 6.58
N ARG A 64 3.41 7.92 7.29
CA ARG A 64 2.87 6.56 7.48
C ARG A 64 2.49 5.89 6.16
N LEU A 65 1.94 6.65 5.23
CA LEU A 65 1.62 6.14 3.90
C LEU A 65 2.90 5.69 3.17
N SER A 66 3.99 6.47 3.25
CA SER A 66 5.30 6.09 2.71
C SER A 66 5.83 4.80 3.36
N ASP A 67 5.81 4.73 4.69
CA ASP A 67 6.28 3.55 5.46
C ASP A 67 5.49 2.28 5.08
N PHE A 68 4.19 2.41 4.84
CA PHE A 68 3.33 1.32 4.35
C PHE A 68 3.77 0.86 2.95
N TRP A 69 3.97 1.79 2.01
CA TRP A 69 4.41 1.43 0.66
C TRP A 69 5.82 0.84 0.63
N ILE A 70 6.73 1.31 1.50
CA ILE A 70 8.06 0.71 1.68
C ILE A 70 7.93 -0.74 2.12
N THR A 71 7.10 -1.01 3.14
CA THR A 71 6.85 -2.37 3.64
C THR A 71 6.31 -3.27 2.52
N MET A 72 5.31 -2.80 1.79
CA MET A 72 4.75 -3.55 0.64
C MET A 72 5.78 -3.81 -0.46
N THR A 73 6.62 -2.81 -0.76
CA THR A 73 7.71 -2.95 -1.73
C THR A 73 8.68 -4.04 -1.31
N LEU A 74 9.11 -4.05 -0.04
CA LEU A 74 10.02 -5.08 0.48
C LEU A 74 9.39 -6.48 0.40
N CYS A 75 8.13 -6.65 0.80
CA CYS A 75 7.43 -7.94 0.70
C CYS A 75 7.39 -8.45 -0.75
N TYR A 76 6.98 -7.61 -1.69
CA TYR A 76 6.91 -8.00 -3.11
C TYR A 76 8.30 -8.26 -3.71
N PHE A 77 9.30 -7.49 -3.29
CA PHE A 77 10.68 -7.69 -3.71
C PHE A 77 11.24 -9.03 -3.23
N THR A 78 10.98 -9.41 -1.97
CA THR A 78 11.40 -10.72 -1.43
C THR A 78 10.71 -11.87 -2.18
N ILE A 79 9.41 -11.77 -2.45
CA ILE A 79 8.69 -12.77 -3.24
C ILE A 79 9.29 -12.87 -4.66
N PHE A 80 9.55 -11.73 -5.29
CA PHE A 80 10.11 -11.70 -6.64
C PHE A 80 11.50 -12.34 -6.72
N ILE A 81 12.36 -12.07 -5.74
CA ILE A 81 13.67 -12.74 -5.62
C ILE A 81 13.48 -14.25 -5.46
N SER A 82 12.57 -14.69 -4.60
CA SER A 82 12.31 -16.12 -4.39
C SER A 82 11.89 -16.82 -5.68
N ILE A 83 11.02 -16.20 -6.48
CA ILE A 83 10.57 -16.74 -7.77
C ILE A 83 11.75 -16.83 -8.78
N ILE A 84 12.62 -15.82 -8.83
CA ILE A 84 13.82 -15.85 -9.68
C ILE A 84 14.80 -16.94 -9.22
N SER A 85 15.05 -17.05 -7.91
CA SER A 85 16.00 -17.99 -7.34
C SER A 85 15.60 -19.46 -7.52
N ASN A 86 14.29 -19.76 -7.53
CA ASN A 86 13.78 -21.10 -7.81
C ASN A 86 13.79 -21.45 -9.31
N ASN A 87 14.17 -20.52 -10.18
CA ASN A 87 14.16 -20.69 -11.64
C ASN A 87 12.76 -21.04 -12.18
N ASP A 88 11.71 -20.67 -11.44
CA ASP A 88 10.30 -20.84 -11.84
C ASP A 88 9.97 -19.98 -13.08
N ILE A 89 10.74 -18.92 -13.29
CA ILE A 89 10.66 -18.08 -14.49
C ILE A 89 11.42 -18.74 -15.62
N ASN A 90 10.70 -19.40 -16.51
CA ASN A 90 11.29 -19.96 -17.71
C ASN A 90 11.42 -18.90 -18.80
N ILE A 91 12.44 -18.03 -18.73
CA ILE A 91 12.69 -16.95 -19.71
C ILE A 91 12.77 -17.50 -21.15
N LYS A 92 13.17 -18.77 -21.32
CA LYS A 92 13.23 -19.44 -22.63
C LYS A 92 11.84 -19.63 -23.27
N THR A 93 10.76 -19.60 -22.49
CA THR A 93 9.38 -19.63 -23.03
C THR A 93 8.99 -18.36 -23.79
N ILE A 94 9.70 -17.24 -23.59
CA ILE A 94 9.52 -16.02 -24.41
C ILE A 94 9.99 -16.29 -25.85
N ILE A 95 11.08 -17.05 -26.00
CA ILE A 95 11.67 -17.40 -27.30
C ILE A 95 10.88 -18.55 -27.95
N ASN A 96 10.33 -19.45 -27.14
CA ASN A 96 9.50 -20.56 -27.61
C ASN A 96 8.13 -20.58 -26.91
N PRO A 97 7.13 -19.84 -27.44
CA PRO A 97 5.79 -19.77 -26.86
C PRO A 97 5.07 -21.12 -26.83
N LYS A 98 5.46 -22.08 -27.69
CA LYS A 98 4.88 -23.42 -27.69
C LYS A 98 5.18 -24.18 -26.40
N ALA A 99 6.30 -23.86 -25.74
CA ALA A 99 6.70 -24.46 -24.47
C ALA A 99 5.81 -24.01 -23.29
N LEU A 100 4.91 -23.05 -23.47
CA LEU A 100 3.92 -22.66 -22.46
C LEU A 100 2.73 -23.62 -22.39
N TYR A 101 2.53 -24.42 -23.45
CA TYR A 101 1.49 -25.42 -23.56
C TYR A 101 2.07 -26.78 -23.16
N TYR A 102 1.54 -27.32 -22.06
CA TYR A 102 1.91 -28.59 -21.46
C TYR A 102 0.96 -29.73 -21.87
N THR A 103 -0.14 -29.47 -22.57
CA THR A 103 -0.98 -30.54 -23.12
C THR A 103 -0.19 -31.38 -24.13
N PRO A 104 0.05 -32.68 -23.86
CA PRO A 104 0.79 -33.54 -24.77
C PRO A 104 0.05 -33.68 -26.10
N GLY A 105 0.79 -33.67 -27.21
CA GLY A 105 0.21 -33.81 -28.55
C GLY A 105 -0.72 -32.66 -28.96
N LEU A 106 -0.77 -31.54 -28.22
CA LEU A 106 -1.64 -30.40 -28.58
C LEU A 106 -1.42 -29.95 -30.02
N TRP A 107 -0.15 -29.88 -30.43
CA TRP A 107 0.26 -29.45 -31.77
C TRP A 107 0.05 -30.52 -32.85
N GLU A 108 -0.29 -31.75 -32.47
CA GLU A 108 -0.56 -32.88 -33.37
C GLU A 108 -2.06 -33.05 -33.63
N LYS A 109 -2.93 -32.45 -32.79
CA LYS A 109 -4.38 -32.42 -32.98
C LYS A 109 -4.76 -31.55 -34.18
N SER A 110 -5.88 -31.88 -34.82
CA SER A 110 -6.44 -31.11 -35.93
C SER A 110 -7.95 -30.85 -35.74
N GLY A 111 -8.48 -29.85 -36.43
CA GLY A 111 -9.91 -29.53 -36.42
C GLY A 111 -10.44 -29.03 -35.08
N LEU A 112 -11.64 -29.49 -34.70
CA LEU A 112 -12.34 -29.04 -33.48
C LEU A 112 -11.64 -29.48 -32.19
N ASP A 113 -11.00 -30.66 -32.20
CA ASP A 113 -10.26 -31.19 -31.04
C ASP A 113 -9.03 -30.34 -30.70
N PHE A 114 -8.38 -29.77 -31.72
CA PHE A 114 -7.32 -28.79 -31.53
C PHE A 114 -7.86 -27.51 -30.89
N LEU A 115 -8.91 -26.93 -31.47
CA LEU A 115 -9.50 -25.68 -31.00
C LEU A 115 -9.93 -25.75 -29.53
N GLY A 116 -10.66 -26.82 -29.15
CA GLY A 116 -11.10 -27.02 -27.77
C GLY A 116 -9.94 -27.18 -26.79
N SER A 117 -8.96 -28.01 -27.14
CA SER A 117 -7.77 -28.22 -26.29
C SER A 117 -6.93 -26.95 -26.16
N PHE A 118 -6.77 -26.20 -27.24
CA PHE A 118 -6.00 -24.96 -27.28
C PHE A 118 -6.68 -23.89 -26.41
N LEU A 119 -7.96 -23.58 -26.64
CA LEU A 119 -8.72 -22.57 -25.89
C LEU A 119 -8.79 -22.88 -24.40
N PHE A 120 -8.92 -24.15 -24.03
CA PHE A 120 -8.92 -24.57 -22.63
C PHE A 120 -7.56 -24.35 -21.95
N GLU A 121 -6.45 -24.63 -22.65
CA GLU A 121 -5.12 -24.50 -22.06
C GLU A 121 -4.58 -23.06 -22.09
N THR A 122 -4.93 -22.24 -23.08
CA THR A 122 -4.44 -20.87 -23.24
C THR A 122 -4.47 -20.03 -21.95
N PRO A 123 -5.55 -19.99 -21.13
CA PRO A 123 -5.53 -19.20 -19.89
C PRO A 123 -4.46 -19.67 -18.89
N PHE A 124 -4.21 -20.97 -18.78
CA PHE A 124 -3.16 -21.52 -17.91
C PHE A 124 -1.76 -21.26 -18.47
N ALA A 125 -1.60 -21.41 -19.79
CA ALA A 125 -0.36 -21.09 -20.49
C ALA A 125 0.01 -19.60 -20.30
N LEU A 126 -0.95 -18.70 -20.45
CA LEU A 126 -0.77 -17.27 -20.19
C LEU A 126 -0.47 -16.99 -18.70
N GLY A 127 -1.17 -17.66 -17.79
CA GLY A 127 -0.91 -17.57 -16.36
C GLY A 127 0.56 -17.89 -16.03
N ARG A 128 1.07 -19.02 -16.53
CA ARG A 128 2.47 -19.43 -16.34
C ARG A 128 3.45 -18.43 -16.96
N GLY A 129 3.16 -17.95 -18.17
CA GLY A 129 4.07 -17.09 -18.93
C GLY A 129 4.18 -15.65 -18.42
N PHE A 130 3.10 -15.09 -17.85
CA PHE A 130 3.00 -13.65 -17.64
C PHE A 130 2.65 -13.22 -16.21
N VAL A 131 2.16 -14.10 -15.32
CA VAL A 131 1.78 -13.70 -13.95
C VAL A 131 2.95 -13.12 -13.17
N TRP A 132 4.17 -13.62 -13.39
CA TRP A 132 5.36 -13.11 -12.70
C TRP A 132 5.67 -11.64 -13.04
N ILE A 133 5.15 -11.09 -14.14
CA ILE A 133 5.32 -9.67 -14.53
C ILE A 133 4.54 -8.73 -13.61
N VAL A 134 3.50 -9.23 -12.92
CA VAL A 134 2.74 -8.44 -11.96
C VAL A 134 3.64 -7.95 -10.82
N PHE A 135 4.62 -8.75 -10.38
CA PHE A 135 5.52 -8.37 -9.29
C PHE A 135 6.39 -7.13 -9.59
N PRO A 136 7.18 -7.08 -10.68
CA PRO A 136 7.95 -5.87 -11.01
C PRO A 136 7.05 -4.66 -11.30
N ILE A 137 5.88 -4.85 -11.92
CA ILE A 137 4.92 -3.75 -12.12
C ILE A 137 4.45 -3.18 -10.76
N CYS A 138 4.03 -4.04 -9.83
CA CYS A 138 3.62 -3.62 -8.49
C CYS A 138 4.76 -2.91 -7.74
N ILE A 139 5.99 -3.42 -7.83
CA ILE A 139 7.17 -2.79 -7.21
C ILE A 139 7.37 -1.36 -7.75
N ILE A 140 7.31 -1.17 -9.08
CA ILE A 140 7.47 0.16 -9.69
C ILE A 140 6.35 1.11 -9.23
N ILE A 141 5.10 0.63 -9.20
CA ILE A 141 3.95 1.41 -8.72
C ILE A 141 4.13 1.80 -7.24
N TYR A 142 4.57 0.89 -6.39
CA TYR A 142 4.80 1.18 -4.98
C TYR A 142 5.94 2.17 -4.77
N ILE A 143 7.05 2.04 -5.52
CA ILE A 143 8.13 3.03 -5.52
C ILE A 143 7.62 4.42 -5.93
N TYR A 144 6.77 4.49 -6.96
CA TYR A 144 6.13 5.75 -7.34
C TYR A 144 5.32 6.35 -6.17
N PHE A 145 4.52 5.53 -5.47
CA PHE A 145 3.77 5.99 -4.31
C PHE A 145 4.65 6.39 -3.11
N ILE A 146 5.78 5.73 -2.87
CA ILE A 146 6.79 6.13 -1.88
C ILE A 146 7.33 7.52 -2.22
N CYS A 147 7.75 7.73 -3.47
CA CYS A 147 8.26 9.02 -3.93
C CYS A 147 7.20 10.12 -3.80
N LYS A 148 5.97 9.83 -4.22
CA LYS A 148 4.84 10.79 -4.13
C LYS A 148 4.52 11.16 -2.69
N SER A 149 4.37 10.17 -1.80
CA SER A 149 4.07 10.40 -0.38
C SER A 149 5.22 11.11 0.34
N SER A 150 6.47 10.77 0.03
CA SER A 150 7.65 11.44 0.59
C SER A 150 7.79 12.89 0.15
N ARG A 151 7.41 13.21 -1.10
CA ARG A 151 7.33 14.60 -1.58
C ARG A 151 6.26 15.38 -0.83
N LEU A 152 5.04 14.83 -0.75
CA LEU A 152 3.94 15.46 -0.04
C LEU A 152 4.24 15.69 1.45
N TYR A 153 4.97 14.76 2.09
CA TYR A 153 5.49 14.92 3.44
C TYR A 153 6.43 16.13 3.56
N LYS A 154 7.43 16.24 2.67
CA LYS A 154 8.36 17.37 2.65
C LYS A 154 7.63 18.70 2.41
N ASP A 155 6.69 18.74 1.48
CA ASP A 155 5.92 19.94 1.17
C ASP A 155 5.06 20.39 2.37
N SER A 156 4.47 19.45 3.11
CA SER A 156 3.69 19.75 4.33
C SER A 156 4.55 20.24 5.50
N ILE A 157 5.83 19.84 5.58
CA ILE A 157 6.76 20.35 6.59
C ILE A 157 7.31 21.71 6.19
N ASN A 158 7.65 21.92 4.92
CA ASN A 158 8.25 23.15 4.43
C ASN A 158 7.27 24.33 4.45
N LYS A 159 5.96 24.11 4.33
CA LYS A 159 4.94 25.17 4.51
C LYS A 159 4.90 25.79 5.91
N LYS A 160 5.55 25.14 6.89
CA LYS A 160 5.56 25.58 8.29
C LYS A 160 6.69 26.57 8.61
N TYR A 161 7.61 26.81 7.68
CA TYR A 161 8.74 27.75 7.79
C TYR A 161 8.60 28.86 6.75
#